data_AF-A0A7V9RTT7-F1
#
_entry.id   AF-A0A7V9RTT7-F1
#
_cell.length_a   1.000
_cell.length_b   1.000
_cell.length_c   1.000
_cell.angle_alpha   90.00
_cell.angle_beta   90.00
_cell.angle_gamma   90.00
#
_symmetry.space_group_name_H-M   'P 1'
#
loop_
_entity.id
_entity.type
_entity.pdbx_description
1 polymer ?
#
loop_
_entity_poly.entity_id
_entity_poly.type
_entity_poly.pdbx_seq_one_letter_code
_entity_poly.pdbx_strand_id
1 'polypeptide(L)'
;MKKILMSIIITAIAINLQAQSEKFTAAIKSNIAAIDTSFKNPSSLIAVANNFERIGLAEKNQWLPYYYAAYCHVMYAFMQQDASGNDAIADRAEA
;
A
#
# COMPACT_ATOMS: atom_id res chain seq x y z
N MET A 1 -9.58 -31.45 28.61
CA MET A 1 -9.97 -30.02 28.58
C MET A 1 -8.84 -29.10 28.11
N LYS A 2 -7.67 -29.06 28.77
CA LYS A 2 -6.54 -28.20 28.34
C LYS A 2 -6.07 -28.45 26.90
N LYS A 3 -6.00 -29.72 26.47
CA LYS A 3 -5.63 -30.08 25.08
C LYS A 3 -6.66 -29.61 24.04
N ILE A 4 -7.95 -29.69 24.35
CA ILE A 4 -9.04 -29.24 23.48
C ILE A 4 -9.02 -27.71 23.37
N LEU A 5 -8.85 -27.01 24.50
CA LEU A 5 -8.72 -25.56 24.52
C LEU A 5 -7.52 -25.10 23.69
N MET A 6 -6.39 -25.80 23.78
CA MET A 6 -5.19 -25.51 23.00
C MET A 6 -5.40 -25.73 21.49
N SER A 7 -6.10 -26.80 21.10
CA SER A 7 -6.48 -27.02 19.70
C SER A 7 -7.40 -25.93 19.15
N ILE A 8 -8.36 -25.45 19.94
CA ILE A 8 -9.28 -24.36 19.53
C ILE A 8 -8.49 -23.06 19.32
N ILE A 9 -7.56 -22.73 20.20
CA ILE A 9 -6.72 -21.52 20.08
C ILE A 9 -5.86 -21.58 18.81
N ILE A 10 -5.24 -22.72 18.51
CA ILE A 10 -4.40 -22.89 17.32
C ILE A 10 -5.23 -22.71 16.04
N THR A 11 -6.41 -23.32 15.98
CA THR A 11 -7.30 -23.16 14.82
C THR A 11 -7.79 -21.72 14.66
N ALA A 12 -8.10 -21.03 15.77
CA ALA A 12 -8.49 -19.61 15.73
C ALA A 12 -7.35 -18.72 15.19
N ILE A 13 -6.10 -18.96 15.59
CA ILE A 13 -4.94 -18.21 15.08
C ILE A 13 -4.74 -18.47 13.57
N ALA A 14 -4.88 -19.72 13.11
CA ALA A 14 -4.72 -20.08 11.71
C ALA A 14 -5.74 -19.37 10.80
N ILE A 15 -7.01 -19.26 11.23
CA ILE A 15 -8.07 -18.57 10.49
C ILE A 15 -7.77 -17.07 10.36
N ASN A 16 -7.25 -16.44 11.43
CA ASN A 16 -6.92 -15.01 11.41
C ASN A 16 -5.74 -14.70 10.45
N LEU A 17 -4.75 -15.59 10.36
CA LEU A 17 -3.60 -15.43 9.45
C LEU A 17 -4.03 -15.43 7.97
N GLN A 18 -4.98 -16.30 7.59
CA GLN A 18 -5.47 -16.36 6.21
C GLN A 18 -6.30 -15.12 5.83
N ALA A 19 -7.18 -14.66 6.73
CA ALA A 19 -8.01 -13.49 6.49
C ALA A 19 -7.19 -12.19 6.31
N GLN A 20 -6.08 -12.03 7.04
CA GLN A 20 -5.18 -10.88 6.88
C GLN A 20 -4.55 -10.83 5.49
N SER A 21 -4.10 -11.99 4.97
CA SER A 21 -3.46 -12.09 3.65
C SER A 21 -4.40 -11.69 2.51
N GLU A 22 -5.66 -12.13 2.56
CA GLU A 22 -6.66 -11.77 1.53
C GLU A 22 -7.00 -10.28 1.56
N LYS A 23 -7.21 -9.72 2.75
CA LYS A 23 -7.50 -8.29 2.93
C LYS A 23 -6.36 -7.43 2.40
N PHE A 24 -5.12 -7.78 2.73
CA PHE A 24 -3.93 -7.11 2.21
C PHE A 24 -3.88 -7.15 0.69
N THR A 25 -4.01 -8.35 0.12
CA THR A 25 -3.95 -8.56 -1.34
C THR A 25 -5.05 -7.77 -2.06
N ALA A 26 -6.26 -7.77 -1.52
CA ALA A 26 -7.39 -7.01 -2.07
C ALA A 26 -7.13 -5.50 -2.02
N ALA A 27 -6.62 -4.99 -0.90
CA ALA A 27 -6.29 -3.58 -0.74
C ALA A 27 -5.22 -3.11 -1.73
N ILE A 28 -4.15 -3.91 -1.92
CA ILE A 28 -3.10 -3.60 -2.89
C ILE A 28 -3.63 -3.61 -4.32
N LYS A 29 -4.35 -4.67 -4.73
CA LYS A 29 -4.94 -4.75 -6.08
C LYS A 29 -5.87 -3.57 -6.39
N SER A 30 -6.71 -3.20 -5.43
CA SER A 30 -7.63 -2.07 -5.59
C SER A 30 -6.89 -0.74 -5.78
N ASN A 31 -5.78 -0.51 -5.06
CA ASN A 31 -5.01 0.72 -5.22
C ASN A 31 -4.19 0.72 -6.51
N ILE A 32 -3.65 -0.42 -6.96
CA ILE A 32 -2.99 -0.53 -8.26
C ILE A 32 -3.96 -0.18 -9.39
N ALA A 33 -5.18 -0.72 -9.36
CA ALA A 33 -6.21 -0.37 -10.37
C ALA A 33 -6.57 1.13 -10.34
N ALA A 34 -6.47 1.79 -9.18
CA ALA A 34 -6.69 3.22 -9.07
C ALA A 34 -5.57 4.05 -9.73
N ILE A 35 -4.35 3.53 -9.84
CA ILE A 35 -3.25 4.18 -10.57
C ILE A 35 -3.63 4.37 -12.04
N ASP A 36 -4.15 3.33 -12.70
CA ASP A 36 -4.50 3.37 -14.13
C ASP A 36 -5.45 4.51 -14.47
N THR A 37 -6.39 4.79 -13.58
CA THR A 37 -7.37 5.88 -13.76
C THR A 37 -6.84 7.25 -13.34
N SER A 38 -5.77 7.29 -12.53
CA SER A 38 -5.19 8.52 -11.98
C SER A 38 -4.38 9.32 -13.00
N PHE A 39 -3.90 8.71 -14.09
CA PHE A 39 -3.17 9.44 -15.14
C PHE A 39 -4.01 10.51 -15.86
N LYS A 40 -5.34 10.49 -15.73
CA LYS A 40 -6.21 11.55 -16.25
C LYS A 40 -6.23 12.80 -15.37
N ASN A 41 -5.88 12.65 -14.09
CA ASN A 41 -5.79 13.72 -13.12
C ASN A 41 -4.59 13.45 -12.19
N PRO A 42 -3.38 13.95 -12.54
CA PRO A 42 -2.14 13.58 -11.85
C PRO A 42 -2.18 13.72 -10.33
N SER A 43 -2.92 14.69 -9.78
CA SER A 43 -3.06 14.86 -8.32
C SER A 43 -3.66 13.63 -7.62
N SER A 44 -4.43 12.81 -8.34
CA SER A 44 -4.96 11.55 -7.84
C SER A 44 -3.86 10.53 -7.51
N LEU A 45 -2.70 10.58 -8.19
CA LEU A 45 -1.56 9.72 -7.87
C LEU A 45 -1.06 9.96 -6.43
N ILE A 46 -1.08 11.20 -5.94
CA ILE A 46 -0.71 11.53 -4.56
C ILE A 46 -1.71 10.91 -3.57
N ALA A 47 -3.00 10.94 -3.87
CA ALA A 47 -4.00 10.30 -3.03
C ALA A 47 -3.79 8.77 -2.96
N VAL A 48 -3.46 8.15 -4.10
CA VAL A 48 -3.14 6.72 -4.16
C VAL A 48 -1.83 6.40 -3.42
N ALA A 49 -0.80 7.24 -3.53
CA ALA A 49 0.45 7.11 -2.76
C ALA A 49 0.17 7.09 -1.26
N ASN A 50 -0.61 8.07 -0.77
CA ASN A 50 -1.01 8.15 0.64
C ASN A 50 -1.81 6.92 1.11
N ASN A 51 -2.59 6.29 0.23
CA ASN A 51 -3.29 5.04 0.57
C ASN A 51 -2.30 3.89 0.76
N PHE A 52 -1.32 3.77 -0.14
CA PHE A 52 -0.26 2.78 -0.03
C PHE A 52 0.60 2.98 1.22
N GLU A 53 0.97 4.22 1.56
CA GLU A 53 1.67 4.54 2.82
C GLU A 53 0.87 4.07 4.04
N ARG A 54 -0.44 4.35 4.09
CA ARG A 54 -1.30 3.88 5.20
C ARG A 54 -1.37 2.36 5.29
N ILE A 55 -1.38 1.65 4.16
CA ILE A 55 -1.32 0.19 4.14
C ILE A 55 0.04 -0.29 4.65
N GLY A 56 1.15 0.33 4.22
CA GLY A 56 2.48 0.01 4.71
C GLY A 56 2.62 0.20 6.22
N LEU A 57 2.07 1.29 6.77
CA LEU A 57 2.09 1.56 8.21
C LEU A 57 1.31 0.52 9.03
N ALA A 58 0.22 -0.02 8.46
CA ALA A 58 -0.55 -1.09 9.07
C ALA A 58 0.14 -2.46 8.92
N GLU A 59 0.77 -2.71 7.78
CA GLU A 59 1.36 -4.00 7.39
C GLU A 59 2.89 -3.89 7.38
N LYS A 60 3.47 -3.58 8.54
CA LYS A 60 4.89 -3.20 8.70
C LYS A 60 5.93 -4.18 8.16
N ASN A 61 5.55 -5.45 7.95
CA ASN A 61 6.43 -6.49 7.41
C ASN A 61 6.33 -6.60 5.87
N GLN A 62 5.53 -5.75 5.22
CA GLN A 62 5.31 -5.76 3.78
C GLN A 62 5.96 -4.54 3.15
N TRP A 63 6.90 -4.78 2.23
CA TRP A 63 7.60 -3.72 1.49
C TRP A 63 6.78 -3.19 0.30
N LEU A 64 5.90 -4.03 -0.25
CA LEU A 64 5.15 -3.77 -1.49
C LEU A 64 4.31 -2.47 -1.46
N PRO A 65 3.61 -2.11 -0.36
CA PRO A 65 2.87 -0.85 -0.31
C PRO A 65 3.81 0.35 -0.47
N TYR A 66 4.93 0.39 0.26
CA TYR A 66 5.90 1.48 0.18
C TYR A 66 6.48 1.63 -1.24
N TYR A 67 6.78 0.51 -1.91
CA TYR A 67 7.19 0.52 -3.31
C TYR A 67 6.17 1.22 -4.22
N TYR A 68 4.89 0.90 -4.08
CA TYR A 68 3.86 1.52 -4.92
C TYR A 68 3.56 2.98 -4.52
N ALA A 69 3.76 3.36 -3.25
CA ALA A 69 3.71 4.76 -2.84
C ALA A 69 4.80 5.58 -3.54
N ALA A 70 6.05 5.11 -3.51
CA ALA A 70 7.17 5.72 -4.21
C ALA A 70 6.92 5.77 -5.73
N TYR A 71 6.43 4.69 -6.32
CA TYR A 71 6.05 4.64 -7.74
C TYR A 71 5.04 5.75 -8.09
N CYS A 72 3.99 5.92 -7.29
CA CYS A 72 3.00 6.98 -7.51
C CYS A 72 3.60 8.39 -7.44
N HIS A 73 4.51 8.64 -6.50
CA HIS A 73 5.24 9.92 -6.40
C HIS A 73 6.11 10.18 -7.63
N VAL A 74 6.88 9.18 -8.07
CA VAL A 74 7.73 9.28 -9.26
C VAL A 74 6.89 9.53 -10.52
N MET A 75 5.77 8.81 -10.69
CA MET A 75 4.86 9.05 -11.82
C MET A 75 4.24 10.45 -11.76
N TYR A 76 3.89 10.94 -10.57
CA TYR A 76 3.40 12.30 -10.41
C TYR A 76 4.44 13.36 -10.82
N ALA A 77 5.71 13.17 -10.48
CA ALA A 77 6.81 14.04 -10.91
C ALA A 77 6.96 14.07 -12.44
N PHE A 78 6.89 12.92 -13.11
CA PHE A 78 6.95 12.84 -14.57
C PHE A 78 5.77 13.53 -15.29
N MET A 79 4.66 13.76 -14.58
CA MET A 79 3.49 14.45 -15.12
C MET A 79 3.50 15.96 -14.85
N GLN A 80 4.45 16.48 -14.08
CA GLN A 80 4.58 17.92 -13.86
C GLN A 80 5.16 18.59 -15.10
N GLN A 81 4.62 19.76 -15.45
CA GLN A 81 5.18 20.60 -16.52
C GLN A 81 6.43 21.35 -16.05
N ASP A 82 6.47 21.74 -14.77
CA ASP A 82 7.61 22.39 -14.14
C ASP A 82 8.37 21.37 -13.28
N ALA A 83 9.65 21.20 -13.58
CA ALA A 83 10.53 20.29 -12.87
C ALA A 83 11.07 20.86 -11.55
N SER A 84 10.88 22.15 -11.27
CA SER A 84 11.43 22.82 -10.08
C SER A 84 10.99 22.16 -8.75
N GLY A 85 9.82 21.53 -8.74
CA GLY A 85 9.28 20.81 -7.57
C GLY A 85 9.67 19.34 -7.48
N ASN A 86 10.40 18.79 -8.46
CA ASN A 86 10.65 17.35 -8.55
C ASN A 86 11.55 16.83 -7.43
N ASP A 87 12.51 17.62 -6.94
CA ASP A 87 13.39 17.20 -5.83
C ASP A 87 12.57 16.93 -4.57
N ALA A 88 11.63 17.81 -4.23
CA ALA A 88 10.74 17.61 -3.09
C ALA A 88 9.82 16.38 -3.26
N ILE A 89 9.44 16.04 -4.50
CA ILE A 89 8.67 14.83 -4.80
C ILE A 89 9.56 13.59 -4.68
N ALA A 90 10.83 13.67 -5.07
CA ALA A 90 11.81 12.61 -4.92
C ALA A 90 12.07 12.29 -3.44
N ASP A 91 12.24 13.33 -2.60
CA ASP A 91 12.37 13.16 -1.14
C ASP A 91 11.19 12.40 -0.54
N ARG A 92 9.96 12.63 -1.06
CA ARG A 92 8.76 11.88 -0.66
C ARG A 92 8.75 10.45 -1.15
N ALA A 93 9.38 10.15 -2.29
CA ALA A 93 9.47 8.79 -2.81
C ALA A 93 10.51 7.92 -2.08
N GLU A 94 11.47 8.53 -1.38
CA GLU A 94 12.50 7.84 -0.59
C GLU A 94 12.09 7.55 0.86
N ALA A 95 11.01 8.18 1.35
CA ALA A 95 10.53 8.09 2.73
C ALA A 95 9.81 6.78 3.07
#